data_AF-W5LDT4-F1
#
_entry.id   AF-W5LDT4-F1
#
_cell.length_a   1.000
_cell.length_b   1.000
_cell.length_c   1.000
_cell.angle_alpha   90.00
_cell.angle_beta   90.00
_cell.angle_gamma   90.00
#
_symmetry.space_group_name_H-M   'P 1'
#
loop_
_entity.id
_entity.type
_entity.pdbx_description
1 polymer ?
#
loop_
_entity_poly.entity_id
_entity_poly.type
_entity_poly.pdbx_seq_one_letter_code
_entity_poly.pdbx_strand_id
1 'polypeptide(L)'
;MPPSRQYSHSTMPLLPVSPYSGPSDFCTENNISECMLYISQLSSLGLPSIFYDLNGIRELDVTSALNGMYDLLQLQRRTMGMVEELEVEQLKVSSDLHCQQLSSSKLKDQLELSKKENIRLRERERQLEINVKSLQSCLKNEKEEVQKLQNIIASRATQYNHDMKRKEREFNKLKERLNQLLADRKDKKQMDVLNYVGRSDGRRSQWKTVKTDAHESEMYKTLLNEFDKHQKELMLENAELRKVLQQMKREMVGILSPKKHSQKEEKCTEFTDQQAASDEEESSEMSCEHAREKLTNSIRQQWRKLKHHVENLDNKSMVQLGREVGEEMISKDVHQDEMERLKMEIQQCKDFIQTQQQLLQQQLNTPCDEETAAVLNDCYMLEEKERLKEEWKTFEEQRKNFEMERRSFTEAAIRLGHERKMFEEDRATWLKHQFLNMTFTEHMAIKTQNALSDSVQEQKH
;
A
#
# COMPACT_ATOMS: atom_id res chain seq x y z
N MET A 1 1.27 -26.44 31.76
CA MET A 1 0.85 -25.95 33.09
C MET A 1 0.24 -27.11 33.84
N PRO A 2 0.88 -27.65 34.88
CA PRO A 2 0.22 -28.58 35.79
C PRO A 2 -0.63 -27.78 36.80
N PRO A 3 -1.72 -28.37 37.32
CA PRO A 3 -2.63 -27.66 38.21
C PRO A 3 -2.00 -27.49 39.60
N SER A 4 -2.14 -26.30 40.16
CA SER A 4 -1.72 -25.93 41.51
C SER A 4 -2.38 -26.85 42.53
N ARG A 5 -1.57 -27.64 43.26
CA ARG A 5 -2.03 -28.37 44.45
C ARG A 5 -2.38 -27.34 45.52
N GLN A 6 -3.67 -27.24 45.82
CA GLN A 6 -4.16 -26.55 47.01
C GLN A 6 -3.65 -27.31 48.24
N TYR A 7 -2.66 -26.75 48.94
CA TYR A 7 -2.32 -27.17 50.29
C TYR A 7 -3.41 -26.65 51.22
N SER A 8 -4.39 -27.50 51.51
CA SER A 8 -5.35 -27.30 52.60
C SER A 8 -4.61 -27.49 53.92
N HIS A 9 -4.04 -26.41 54.46
CA HIS A 9 -3.63 -26.37 55.85
C HIS A 9 -4.89 -26.44 56.73
N SER A 10 -5.12 -27.61 57.32
CA SER A 10 -6.06 -27.77 58.42
C SER A 10 -5.52 -26.97 59.60
N THR A 11 -5.98 -25.72 59.71
CA THR A 11 -5.71 -24.86 60.85
C THR A 11 -6.77 -25.21 61.87
N MET A 12 -6.37 -25.88 62.96
CA MET A 12 -7.24 -25.99 64.14
C MET A 12 -7.60 -24.57 64.58
N PRO A 13 -8.88 -24.27 64.88
CA PRO A 13 -9.27 -22.92 65.25
C PRO A 13 -8.57 -22.56 66.56
N LEU A 14 -7.62 -21.62 66.51
CA LEU A 14 -7.19 -20.92 67.71
C LEU A 14 -8.41 -20.15 68.21
N LEU A 15 -8.87 -20.48 69.42
CA LEU A 15 -9.93 -19.72 70.09
C LEU A 15 -9.53 -18.23 70.08
N PRO A 16 -10.43 -17.33 69.64
CA PRO A 16 -10.12 -15.92 69.55
C PRO A 16 -9.93 -15.38 70.97
N VAL A 17 -8.70 -15.00 71.31
CA VAL A 17 -8.45 -14.14 72.46
C VAL A 17 -8.95 -12.75 72.07
N SER A 18 -10.22 -12.50 72.41
CA SER A 18 -10.80 -11.16 72.36
C SER A 18 -9.99 -10.25 73.29
N PRO A 19 -9.46 -9.11 72.83
CA PRO A 19 -8.75 -8.16 73.69
C PRO A 19 -9.69 -7.40 74.66
N TYR A 20 -11.01 -7.64 74.58
CA TYR A 20 -12.02 -6.90 75.33
C TYR A 20 -13.15 -7.84 75.78
N SER A 21 -12.92 -8.57 76.88
CA SER A 21 -13.96 -9.10 77.77
C SER A 21 -13.42 -9.03 79.20
N GLY A 22 -14.23 -8.53 80.14
CA GLY A 22 -13.86 -8.43 81.57
C GLY A 22 -13.52 -9.79 82.20
N PRO A 23 -13.11 -9.83 83.48
CA PRO A 23 -12.60 -11.04 84.12
C PRO A 23 -13.73 -12.05 84.28
N SER A 24 -13.89 -12.93 83.29
CA SER A 24 -14.52 -14.22 83.50
C SER A 24 -13.44 -15.10 84.10
N ASP A 25 -13.51 -15.32 85.41
CA ASP A 25 -12.55 -16.19 86.09
C ASP A 25 -12.61 -17.59 85.46
N PHE A 26 -11.47 -18.08 84.98
CA PHE A 26 -11.34 -19.40 84.35
C PHE A 26 -11.78 -20.52 85.30
N CYS A 27 -11.53 -20.36 86.60
CA CYS A 27 -11.86 -21.32 87.65
C CYS A 27 -12.75 -20.65 88.72
N THR A 28 -13.86 -21.31 89.06
CA THR A 28 -14.87 -20.93 90.06
C THR A 28 -15.20 -22.18 90.90
N GLU A 29 -15.77 -22.02 92.09
CA GLU A 29 -16.08 -23.15 92.99
C GLU A 29 -16.92 -24.26 92.34
N ASN A 30 -17.74 -23.90 91.34
CA ASN A 30 -18.64 -24.83 90.65
C ASN A 30 -17.98 -25.61 89.50
N ASN A 31 -16.81 -25.19 89.00
CA ASN A 31 -16.16 -25.80 87.83
C ASN A 31 -14.72 -26.31 88.11
N ILE A 32 -14.27 -26.31 89.37
CA ILE A 32 -12.90 -26.73 89.76
C ILE A 32 -12.52 -28.09 89.17
N SER A 33 -13.40 -29.08 89.25
CA SER A 33 -13.15 -30.43 88.72
C SER A 33 -12.90 -30.45 87.20
N GLU A 34 -13.65 -29.63 86.45
CA GLU A 34 -13.50 -29.50 85.00
C GLU A 34 -12.22 -28.72 84.65
N CYS A 35 -11.91 -27.66 85.41
CA CYS A 35 -10.68 -26.88 85.26
C CYS A 35 -9.43 -27.71 85.56
N MET A 36 -9.46 -28.56 86.60
CA MET A 36 -8.36 -29.48 86.91
C MET A 36 -8.12 -30.48 85.77
N LEU A 37 -9.20 -31.02 85.19
CA LEU A 37 -9.08 -31.91 84.02
C LEU A 37 -8.53 -31.17 82.80
N TYR A 38 -8.97 -29.94 82.55
CA TYR A 38 -8.46 -29.13 81.45
C TYR A 38 -6.98 -28.79 81.62
N ILE A 39 -6.55 -28.36 82.81
CA ILE A 39 -5.14 -28.10 83.12
C ILE A 39 -4.31 -29.39 83.07
N SER A 40 -4.89 -30.55 83.40
CA SER A 40 -4.18 -31.83 83.25
C SER A 40 -3.81 -32.16 81.80
N GLN A 41 -4.45 -31.53 80.81
CA GLN A 41 -4.09 -31.62 79.38
C GLN A 41 -2.74 -30.97 79.07
N LEU A 42 -2.13 -30.19 79.98
CA LEU A 42 -0.73 -29.75 79.86
C LEU A 42 0.24 -30.93 79.64
N SER A 43 -0.12 -32.13 80.12
CA SER A 43 0.62 -33.37 79.84
C SER A 43 0.71 -33.68 78.35
N SER A 44 -0.31 -33.32 77.55
CA SER A 44 -0.29 -33.49 76.09
C SER A 44 0.65 -32.51 75.38
N LEU A 45 1.00 -31.40 76.03
CA LEU A 45 2.02 -30.46 75.59
C LEU A 45 3.42 -30.84 76.10
N GLY A 46 3.55 -32.01 76.75
CA GLY A 46 4.81 -32.54 77.28
C GLY A 46 5.20 -31.99 78.66
N LEU A 47 4.28 -31.33 79.37
CA LEU A 47 4.54 -30.75 80.69
C LEU A 47 4.17 -31.70 81.84
N PRO A 48 4.86 -31.68 82.98
CA PRO A 48 4.54 -32.52 84.14
C PRO A 48 3.15 -32.21 84.73
N SER A 49 2.48 -33.23 85.30
CA SER A 49 1.23 -33.01 86.04
C SER A 49 1.49 -32.16 87.29
N ILE A 50 0.70 -31.12 87.47
CA ILE A 50 0.78 -30.22 88.63
C ILE A 50 -0.04 -30.72 89.84
N PHE A 51 -0.84 -31.77 89.64
CA PHE A 51 -1.66 -32.40 90.68
C PHE A 51 -1.09 -33.76 91.08
N TYR A 52 -1.11 -34.05 92.38
CA TYR A 52 -0.83 -35.38 92.93
C TYR A 52 -2.03 -35.90 93.74
N ASP A 53 -2.19 -37.23 93.81
CA ASP A 53 -3.25 -37.86 94.59
C ASP A 53 -2.74 -38.20 96.00
N LEU A 54 -3.35 -37.61 97.03
CA LEU A 54 -3.12 -37.96 98.43
C LEU A 54 -4.48 -38.37 99.04
N ASN A 55 -4.62 -39.64 99.39
CA ASN A 55 -5.84 -40.22 99.97
C ASN A 55 -7.14 -39.99 99.16
N GLY A 56 -7.07 -40.01 97.82
CA GLY A 56 -8.23 -39.83 96.93
C GLY A 56 -8.67 -38.39 96.73
N ILE A 57 -7.90 -37.42 97.27
CA ILE A 57 -8.08 -35.98 97.04
C ILE A 57 -6.90 -35.50 96.19
N ARG A 58 -7.19 -34.90 95.02
CA ARG A 58 -6.18 -34.27 94.17
C ARG A 58 -5.76 -32.94 94.78
N GLU A 59 -4.51 -32.86 95.21
CA GLU A 59 -3.92 -31.63 95.72
C GLU A 59 -2.94 -31.03 94.71
N LEU A 60 -2.78 -29.71 94.77
CA LEU A 60 -1.89 -28.94 93.91
C LEU A 60 -0.48 -28.93 94.51
N ASP A 61 0.52 -29.42 93.76
CA ASP A 61 1.91 -29.15 94.10
C ASP A 61 2.31 -27.77 93.59
N VAL A 62 2.51 -26.85 94.53
CA VAL A 62 2.93 -25.47 94.24
C VAL A 62 4.24 -25.43 93.45
N THR A 63 5.17 -26.36 93.71
CA THR A 63 6.47 -26.39 93.02
C THR A 63 6.32 -26.84 91.57
N SER A 64 5.61 -27.95 91.33
CA SER A 64 5.26 -28.41 89.98
C SER A 64 4.41 -27.39 89.21
N ALA A 65 3.51 -26.68 89.90
CA ALA A 65 2.70 -25.62 89.31
C ALA A 65 3.56 -24.43 88.85
N LEU A 66 4.47 -23.92 89.70
CA LEU A 66 5.35 -22.81 89.35
C LEU A 66 6.33 -23.16 88.22
N ASN A 67 6.90 -24.38 88.25
CA ASN A 67 7.75 -24.86 87.17
C ASN A 67 6.96 -25.05 85.86
N GLY A 68 5.75 -25.61 85.94
CA GLY A 68 4.86 -25.75 84.78
C GLY A 68 4.45 -24.40 84.18
N MET A 69 4.21 -23.38 85.01
CA MET A 69 3.98 -22.01 84.55
C MET A 69 5.22 -21.40 83.88
N TYR A 70 6.41 -21.62 84.43
CA TYR A 70 7.65 -21.18 83.82
C TYR A 70 7.86 -21.85 82.45
N ASP A 71 7.68 -23.16 82.36
CA ASP A 71 7.81 -23.92 81.12
C ASP A 71 6.76 -23.51 80.07
N LEU A 72 5.53 -23.21 80.49
CA LEU A 72 4.48 -22.64 79.63
C LEU A 72 4.89 -21.27 79.08
N LEU A 73 5.44 -20.39 79.91
CA LEU A 73 5.92 -19.08 79.47
C LEU A 73 7.10 -19.23 78.50
N GLN A 74 8.00 -20.20 78.72
CA GLN A 74 9.10 -20.48 77.80
C GLN A 74 8.60 -21.06 76.48
N LEU A 75 7.65 -22.00 76.53
CA LEU A 75 7.00 -22.56 75.35
C LEU A 75 6.30 -21.47 74.55
N GLN A 76 5.54 -20.58 75.22
CA GLN A 76 4.87 -19.46 74.57
C GLN A 76 5.88 -18.52 73.88
N ARG A 77 6.99 -18.17 74.53
CA ARG A 77 8.04 -17.32 73.93
C ARG A 77 8.68 -17.97 72.70
N ARG A 78 9.00 -19.27 72.77
CA ARG A 78 9.56 -20.02 71.63
C ARG A 78 8.57 -20.11 70.48
N THR A 79 7.32 -20.45 70.77
CA THR A 79 6.26 -20.51 69.77
C THR A 79 6.03 -19.15 69.12
N MET A 80 6.03 -18.05 69.89
CA MET A 80 5.93 -16.70 69.33
C MET A 80 7.10 -16.39 68.40
N GLY A 81 8.34 -16.68 68.80
CA GLY A 81 9.51 -16.50 67.94
C GLY A 81 9.44 -17.32 66.65
N MET A 82 8.97 -18.57 66.71
CA MET A 82 8.76 -19.40 65.52
C MET A 82 7.66 -18.82 64.61
N VAL A 83 6.58 -18.29 65.17
CA VAL A 83 5.51 -17.65 64.39
C VAL A 83 6.03 -16.39 63.70
N GLU A 84 6.79 -15.55 64.40
CA GLU A 84 7.43 -14.36 63.82
C GLU A 84 8.38 -14.73 62.68
N GLU A 85 9.21 -15.78 62.84
CA GLU A 85 10.09 -16.29 61.78
C GLU A 85 9.30 -16.79 60.55
N LEU A 86 8.20 -17.51 60.78
CA LEU A 86 7.34 -18.00 59.71
C LEU A 86 6.61 -16.87 58.98
N GLU A 87 6.18 -15.81 59.68
CA GLU A 87 5.59 -14.62 59.07
C GLU A 87 6.58 -13.88 58.17
N VAL A 88 7.84 -13.75 58.61
CA VAL A 88 8.91 -13.15 57.80
C VAL A 88 9.18 -13.97 56.54
N GLU A 89 9.32 -15.29 56.66
CA GLU A 89 9.51 -16.16 55.50
C GLU A 89 8.30 -16.16 54.56
N GLN A 90 7.07 -16.09 55.10
CA GLN A 90 5.86 -15.95 54.30
C GLN A 90 5.88 -14.66 53.46
N LEU A 91 6.24 -13.52 54.06
CA LEU A 91 6.34 -12.25 53.35
C LEU A 91 7.41 -12.29 52.26
N LYS A 92 8.56 -12.91 52.54
CA LYS A 92 9.65 -13.08 51.59
C LYS A 92 9.23 -13.93 50.38
N VAL A 93 8.65 -15.12 50.63
CA VAL A 93 8.16 -16.01 49.57
C VAL A 93 7.04 -15.34 48.75
N SER A 94 6.16 -14.57 49.39
CA SER A 94 5.11 -13.80 48.71
C SER A 94 5.70 -12.75 47.75
N SER A 95 6.71 -12.01 48.21
CA SER A 95 7.43 -11.03 47.38
C SER A 95 8.14 -11.70 46.19
N ASP A 96 8.84 -12.82 46.43
CA ASP A 96 9.53 -13.58 45.38
C ASP A 96 8.54 -14.12 44.33
N LEU A 97 7.40 -14.65 44.78
CA LEU A 97 6.33 -15.10 43.90
C LEU A 97 5.81 -13.96 43.03
N HIS A 98 5.57 -12.79 43.60
CA HIS A 98 5.12 -11.61 42.86
C HIS A 98 6.16 -11.18 41.82
N CYS A 99 7.45 -11.17 42.17
CA CYS A 99 8.54 -10.86 41.23
C CYS A 99 8.58 -11.88 40.07
N GLN A 100 8.44 -13.17 40.37
CA GLN A 100 8.38 -14.22 39.34
C GLN A 100 7.14 -14.07 38.44
N GLN A 101 5.98 -13.72 39.00
CA GLN A 101 4.76 -13.48 38.23
C GLN A 101 4.93 -12.30 37.26
N LEU A 102 5.52 -11.19 37.72
CA LEU A 102 5.84 -10.04 36.86
C LEU A 102 6.80 -10.42 35.73
N SER A 103 7.87 -11.16 36.04
CA SER A 103 8.81 -11.64 35.02
C SER A 103 8.13 -12.57 34.00
N SER A 104 7.28 -13.48 34.48
CA SER A 104 6.51 -14.39 33.64
C SER A 104 5.56 -13.64 32.71
N SER A 105 4.87 -12.60 33.21
CA SER A 105 4.00 -11.75 32.39
C SER A 105 4.79 -11.05 31.29
N LYS A 106 5.93 -10.43 31.62
CA LYS A 106 6.78 -9.73 30.64
C LYS A 106 7.28 -10.67 29.55
N LEU A 107 7.72 -11.88 29.91
CA LEU A 107 8.16 -12.89 28.95
C LEU A 107 7.01 -13.35 28.05
N LYS A 108 5.79 -13.48 28.60
CA LYS A 108 4.60 -13.82 27.81
C LYS A 108 4.27 -12.74 26.79
N ASP A 109 4.33 -11.47 27.18
CA ASP A 109 4.08 -10.34 26.27
C ASP A 109 5.13 -10.29 25.14
N GLN A 110 6.41 -10.49 25.48
CA GLN A 110 7.49 -10.58 24.48
C GLN A 110 7.28 -11.76 23.51
N LEU A 111 6.84 -12.91 24.02
CA LEU A 111 6.53 -14.08 23.19
C LEU A 111 5.37 -13.79 22.24
N GLU A 112 4.32 -13.12 22.71
CA GLU A 112 3.18 -12.74 21.86
C GLU A 112 3.57 -11.72 20.79
N LEU A 113 4.41 -10.73 21.13
CA LEU A 113 4.95 -9.78 20.16
C LEU A 113 5.81 -10.47 19.10
N SER A 114 6.72 -11.36 19.52
CA SER A 114 7.56 -12.15 18.61
C SER A 114 6.71 -13.04 17.69
N LYS A 115 5.66 -13.68 18.21
CA LYS A 115 4.71 -14.48 17.41
C LYS A 115 3.99 -13.63 16.35
N LYS A 116 3.50 -12.45 16.72
CA LYS A 116 2.83 -11.52 15.78
C LYS A 116 3.79 -11.06 14.68
N GLU A 117 5.02 -10.71 15.05
CA GLU A 117 6.05 -10.32 14.09
C GLU A 117 6.41 -11.47 13.14
N ASN A 118 6.53 -12.69 13.66
CA ASN A 118 6.81 -13.86 12.85
C ASN A 118 5.70 -14.14 11.82
N ILE A 119 4.42 -13.97 12.20
CA ILE A 119 3.29 -14.07 11.26
C ILE A 119 3.40 -13.01 10.16
N ARG A 120 3.74 -11.76 10.51
CA ARG A 120 3.94 -10.66 9.55
C ARG A 120 5.07 -10.97 8.56
N LEU A 121 6.19 -11.50 9.05
CA LEU A 121 7.33 -11.88 8.21
C LEU A 121 6.97 -13.04 7.26
N ARG A 122 6.28 -14.08 7.75
CA ARG A 122 5.83 -15.20 6.90
C ARG A 122 4.88 -14.75 5.79
N GLU A 123 3.97 -13.82 6.07
CA GLU A 123 3.07 -13.30 5.03
C GLU A 123 3.84 -12.47 3.99
N ARG A 124 4.83 -11.67 4.40
CA ARG A 124 5.71 -10.96 3.47
C ARG A 124 6.54 -11.93 2.62
N GLU A 125 7.07 -12.99 3.22
CA GLU A 125 7.79 -14.05 2.51
C GLU A 125 6.90 -14.71 1.45
N ARG A 126 5.66 -15.09 1.81
CA ARG A 126 4.67 -15.64 0.89
C ARG A 126 4.37 -14.71 -0.30
N GLN A 127 4.23 -13.41 -0.04
CA GLN A 127 4.01 -12.42 -1.10
C GLN A 127 5.21 -12.32 -2.04
N LEU A 128 6.43 -12.30 -1.48
CA LEU A 128 7.66 -12.29 -2.28
C LEU A 128 7.80 -13.56 -3.12
N GLU A 129 7.48 -14.73 -2.58
CA GLU A 129 7.48 -15.99 -3.35
C GLU A 129 6.52 -15.95 -4.54
N ILE A 130 5.31 -15.41 -4.36
CA ILE A 130 4.34 -15.26 -5.46
C ILE A 130 4.88 -14.30 -6.51
N ASN A 131 5.46 -13.17 -6.09
CA ASN A 131 6.06 -12.20 -7.00
C ASN A 131 7.22 -12.80 -7.79
N VAL A 132 8.09 -13.58 -7.15
CA VAL A 132 9.20 -14.29 -7.81
C VAL A 132 8.65 -15.27 -8.85
N LYS A 133 7.64 -16.08 -8.51
CA LYS A 133 7.01 -17.02 -9.45
C LYS A 133 6.39 -16.29 -10.66
N SER A 134 5.74 -15.16 -10.42
CA SER A 134 5.17 -14.31 -11.48
C SER A 134 6.25 -13.77 -12.41
N LEU A 135 7.32 -13.19 -11.85
CA LEU A 135 8.46 -12.67 -12.61
C LEU A 135 9.19 -13.77 -13.40
N GLN A 136 9.34 -14.97 -12.82
CA GLN A 136 9.90 -16.12 -13.52
C GLN A 136 9.05 -16.52 -14.74
N SER A 137 7.72 -16.50 -14.61
CA SER A 137 6.80 -16.76 -15.72
C SER A 137 6.92 -15.70 -16.82
N CYS A 138 6.97 -14.41 -16.44
CA CYS A 138 7.17 -13.31 -17.38
C CYS A 138 8.50 -13.44 -18.11
N LEU A 139 9.61 -13.68 -17.39
CA LEU A 139 10.92 -13.89 -17.99
C LEU A 139 10.95 -15.06 -18.96
N LYS A 140 10.24 -16.16 -18.64
CA LYS A 140 10.11 -17.31 -19.55
C LYS A 140 9.40 -16.91 -20.84
N ASN A 141 8.28 -16.19 -20.74
CA ASN A 141 7.53 -15.72 -21.91
C ASN A 141 8.38 -14.79 -22.78
N GLU A 142 9.07 -13.82 -22.19
CA GLU A 142 9.96 -12.92 -22.93
C GLU A 142 11.09 -13.67 -23.64
N LYS A 143 11.68 -14.70 -23.00
CA LYS A 143 12.68 -15.55 -23.66
C LYS A 143 12.10 -16.30 -24.86
N GLU A 144 10.88 -16.80 -24.75
CA GLU A 144 10.19 -17.47 -25.86
C GLU A 144 9.89 -16.51 -27.01
N GLU A 145 9.46 -15.27 -26.72
CA GLU A 145 9.23 -14.24 -27.74
C GLU A 145 10.52 -13.80 -28.42
N VAL A 146 11.60 -13.57 -27.66
CA VAL A 146 12.92 -13.28 -28.24
C VAL A 146 13.37 -14.40 -29.17
N GLN A 147 13.19 -15.67 -28.77
CA GLN A 147 13.55 -16.81 -29.61
C GLN A 147 12.71 -16.86 -30.90
N LYS A 148 11.40 -16.57 -30.82
CA LYS A 148 10.52 -16.48 -32.00
C LYS A 148 10.98 -15.38 -32.95
N LEU A 149 11.26 -14.19 -32.43
CA LEU A 149 11.73 -13.05 -33.24
C LEU A 149 13.09 -13.34 -33.88
N GLN A 150 14.02 -13.97 -33.16
CA GLN A 150 15.29 -14.43 -33.73
C GLN A 150 15.08 -15.39 -34.89
N ASN A 151 14.16 -16.36 -34.76
CA ASN A 151 13.83 -17.28 -35.84
C ASN A 151 13.24 -16.56 -37.06
N ILE A 152 12.37 -15.56 -36.84
CA ILE A 152 11.80 -14.73 -37.91
C ILE A 152 12.90 -13.92 -38.63
N ILE A 153 13.80 -13.29 -37.88
CA ILE A 153 14.93 -12.53 -38.43
C ILE A 153 15.84 -13.44 -39.26
N ALA A 154 16.19 -14.62 -38.74
CA ALA A 154 17.01 -15.60 -39.46
C ALA A 154 16.32 -16.07 -40.76
N SER A 155 15.03 -16.39 -40.69
CA SER A 155 14.23 -16.73 -41.86
C SER A 155 14.23 -15.60 -42.90
N ARG A 156 13.97 -14.37 -42.47
CA ARG A 156 13.95 -13.19 -43.34
C ARG A 156 15.31 -12.91 -43.98
N ALA A 157 16.40 -13.09 -43.22
CA ALA A 157 17.76 -12.96 -43.74
C ALA A 157 18.05 -14.00 -44.83
N THR A 158 17.59 -15.25 -44.68
CA THR A 158 17.76 -16.26 -45.73
C THR A 158 16.93 -15.93 -46.98
N GLN A 159 15.70 -15.44 -46.81
CA GLN A 159 14.85 -14.98 -47.91
C GLN A 159 15.49 -13.81 -48.68
N TYR A 160 15.97 -12.78 -47.99
CA TYR A 160 16.65 -11.65 -48.63
C TYR A 160 17.92 -12.06 -49.37
N ASN A 161 18.71 -12.98 -48.81
CA ASN A 161 19.87 -13.52 -49.50
C ASN A 161 19.48 -14.25 -50.79
N HIS A 162 18.39 -15.01 -50.78
CA HIS A 162 17.89 -15.69 -51.98
C HIS A 162 17.44 -14.68 -53.05
N ASP A 163 16.67 -13.66 -52.66
CA ASP A 163 16.16 -12.64 -53.58
C ASP A 163 17.27 -11.76 -54.14
N MET A 164 18.25 -11.39 -53.31
CA MET A 164 19.45 -10.67 -53.76
C MET A 164 20.20 -11.47 -54.82
N LYS A 165 20.50 -12.76 -54.56
CA LYS A 165 21.15 -13.64 -55.55
C LYS A 165 20.33 -13.79 -56.83
N ARG A 166 18.99 -13.76 -56.75
CA ARG A 166 18.12 -13.77 -57.94
C ARG A 166 18.25 -12.48 -58.73
N LYS A 167 18.23 -11.32 -58.06
CA LYS A 167 18.40 -10.01 -58.70
C LYS A 167 19.78 -9.83 -59.31
N GLU A 168 20.84 -10.28 -58.65
CA GLU A 168 22.19 -10.31 -59.22
C GLU A 168 22.24 -11.13 -60.52
N ARG A 169 21.59 -12.31 -60.54
CA ARG A 169 21.49 -13.13 -61.76
C ARG A 169 20.71 -12.43 -62.88
N GLU A 170 19.62 -11.75 -62.56
CA GLU A 170 18.83 -10.96 -63.54
C GLU A 170 19.64 -9.78 -64.09
N PHE A 171 20.36 -9.07 -63.21
CA PHE A 171 21.22 -7.95 -63.58
C PHE A 171 22.38 -8.40 -64.48
N ASN A 172 23.05 -9.50 -64.15
CA ASN A 172 24.12 -10.05 -64.98
C ASN A 172 23.62 -10.41 -66.38
N LYS A 173 22.44 -11.05 -66.50
CA LYS A 173 21.82 -11.33 -67.81
C LYS A 173 21.52 -10.05 -68.60
N LEU A 174 21.03 -8.99 -67.93
CA LEU A 174 20.75 -7.72 -68.58
C LEU A 174 22.04 -7.03 -69.04
N LYS A 175 23.08 -7.08 -68.21
CA LYS A 175 24.42 -6.57 -68.53
C LYS A 175 25.02 -7.29 -69.74
N GLU A 176 24.91 -8.61 -69.81
CA GLU A 176 25.32 -9.41 -70.97
C GLU A 176 24.57 -9.01 -72.24
N ARG A 177 23.23 -8.85 -72.16
CA ARG A 177 22.42 -8.38 -73.31
C ARG A 177 22.81 -6.98 -73.78
N LEU A 178 23.06 -6.05 -72.84
CA LEU A 178 23.50 -4.70 -73.18
C LEU A 178 24.87 -4.74 -73.86
N ASN A 179 25.82 -5.51 -73.33
CA ASN A 179 27.13 -5.69 -73.94
C ASN A 179 27.01 -6.28 -75.34
N GLN A 180 26.14 -7.27 -75.55
CA GLN A 180 25.86 -7.83 -76.87
C GLN A 180 25.32 -6.76 -77.82
N LEU A 181 24.32 -5.97 -77.40
CA LEU A 181 23.78 -4.88 -78.23
C LEU A 181 24.81 -3.80 -78.56
N LEU A 182 25.72 -3.49 -77.62
CA LEU A 182 26.81 -2.54 -77.86
C LEU A 182 27.87 -3.10 -78.82
N ALA A 183 28.15 -4.40 -78.76
CA ALA A 183 29.00 -5.09 -79.73
C ALA A 183 28.36 -5.11 -81.13
N ASP A 184 27.09 -5.52 -81.23
CA ASP A 184 26.32 -5.55 -82.49
C ASP A 184 26.20 -4.15 -83.14
N ARG A 185 26.19 -3.08 -82.33
CA ARG A 185 26.22 -1.67 -82.79
C ARG A 185 27.57 -1.25 -83.34
N LYS A 186 28.69 -1.79 -82.85
CA LYS A 186 30.02 -1.51 -83.38
C LYS A 186 30.26 -2.15 -84.74
N ASP A 187 29.64 -3.30 -85.00
CA ASP A 187 29.74 -4.00 -86.29
C ASP A 187 28.81 -3.42 -87.37
N LYS A 188 27.79 -2.64 -86.99
CA LYS A 188 26.95 -1.86 -87.91
C LYS A 188 27.51 -0.45 -88.07
N LYS A 189 28.30 -0.25 -89.14
CA LYS A 189 28.84 1.01 -89.68
C LYS A 189 28.17 2.29 -89.13
N GLN A 190 29.01 3.12 -88.50
CA GLN A 190 28.97 4.58 -88.40
C GLN A 190 27.73 5.25 -89.02
N MET A 191 26.65 5.34 -88.24
CA MET A 191 25.61 6.34 -88.47
C MET A 191 25.96 7.53 -87.58
N ASP A 192 26.67 8.50 -88.14
CA ASP A 192 26.88 9.80 -87.52
C ASP A 192 25.52 10.41 -87.20
N VAL A 193 25.14 10.40 -85.92
CA VAL A 193 24.01 11.18 -85.41
C VAL A 193 24.46 12.64 -85.37
N LEU A 194 24.55 13.26 -86.55
CA LEU A 194 24.76 14.68 -86.74
C LEU A 194 23.44 15.44 -86.52
N ASN A 195 22.84 15.25 -85.34
CA ASN A 195 21.80 16.12 -84.83
C ASN A 195 22.19 16.52 -83.41
N TYR A 196 23.16 17.43 -83.33
CA TYR A 196 23.24 18.32 -82.18
C TYR A 196 21.93 19.11 -82.15
N VAL A 197 20.99 18.70 -81.29
CA VAL A 197 19.90 19.59 -80.86
C VAL A 197 20.50 20.63 -79.91
N GLY A 198 21.31 21.52 -80.47
CA GLY A 198 21.83 22.71 -79.83
C GLY A 198 21.39 23.89 -80.67
N ARG A 199 20.34 24.60 -80.24
CA ARG A 199 19.97 25.88 -80.87
C ARG A 199 21.17 26.82 -80.76
N SER A 200 21.39 27.67 -81.75
CA SER A 200 22.52 28.61 -81.86
C SER A 200 22.59 29.71 -80.76
N ASP A 201 21.71 29.66 -79.76
CA ASP A 201 21.63 30.62 -78.63
C ASP A 201 22.20 30.04 -77.31
N GLY A 202 22.74 28.81 -77.29
CA GLY A 202 23.49 28.29 -76.13
C GLY A 202 22.72 28.13 -74.81
N ARG A 203 21.41 28.41 -74.76
CA ARG A 203 20.58 28.20 -73.57
C ARG A 203 20.03 26.76 -73.52
N ARG A 204 20.25 26.10 -72.39
CA ARG A 204 19.73 24.77 -72.06
C ARG A 204 18.19 24.82 -72.05
N SER A 205 17.51 23.85 -72.66
CA SER A 205 16.05 23.72 -72.57
C SER A 205 15.63 23.64 -71.10
N GLN A 206 15.01 24.70 -70.59
CA GLN A 206 14.33 24.64 -69.30
C GLN A 206 13.11 23.73 -69.47
N TRP A 207 13.15 22.55 -68.87
CA TRP A 207 11.93 21.81 -68.57
C TRP A 207 11.04 22.76 -67.77
N LYS A 208 9.83 23.05 -68.26
CA LYS A 208 8.87 23.88 -67.53
C LYS A 208 8.36 23.11 -66.29
N THR A 209 9.10 23.17 -65.19
CA THR A 209 8.73 22.68 -63.84
C THR A 209 7.89 23.71 -63.08
N VAL A 210 6.97 24.42 -63.76
CA VAL A 210 6.03 25.34 -63.07
C VAL A 210 4.84 24.57 -62.47
N LYS A 211 4.57 23.35 -62.93
CA LYS A 211 3.47 22.51 -62.42
C LYS A 211 3.85 21.60 -61.24
N THR A 212 5.14 21.41 -60.98
CA THR A 212 5.63 20.62 -59.84
C THR A 212 5.48 21.36 -58.52
N ASP A 213 5.64 22.69 -58.51
CA ASP A 213 5.52 23.50 -57.28
C ASP A 213 4.06 23.54 -56.76
N ALA A 214 3.07 23.55 -57.67
CA ALA A 214 1.66 23.42 -57.30
C ALA A 214 1.33 22.02 -56.73
N HIS A 215 1.89 20.96 -57.31
CA HIS A 215 1.68 19.60 -56.82
C HIS A 215 2.45 19.30 -55.52
N GLU A 216 3.65 19.85 -55.34
CA GLU A 216 4.39 19.80 -54.07
C GLU A 216 3.64 20.60 -53.00
N SER A 217 3.13 21.79 -53.32
CA SER A 217 2.30 22.58 -52.41
C SER A 217 1.00 21.85 -52.03
N GLU A 218 0.34 21.20 -52.98
CA GLU A 218 -0.83 20.34 -52.72
C GLU A 218 -0.47 19.11 -51.87
N MET A 219 0.70 18.50 -52.10
CA MET A 219 1.20 17.37 -51.31
C MET A 219 1.51 17.79 -49.87
N TYR A 220 2.23 18.89 -49.67
CA TYR A 220 2.50 19.44 -48.33
C TYR A 220 1.21 19.84 -47.62
N LYS A 221 0.26 20.44 -48.35
CA LYS A 221 -1.06 20.77 -47.81
C LYS A 221 -1.85 19.52 -47.41
N THR A 222 -1.76 18.45 -48.18
CA THR A 222 -2.42 17.17 -47.87
C THR A 222 -1.78 16.52 -46.65
N LEU A 223 -0.45 16.49 -46.58
CA LEU A 223 0.30 15.97 -45.44
C LEU A 223 -0.01 16.75 -44.15
N LEU A 224 -0.01 18.10 -44.22
CA LEU A 224 -0.39 18.95 -43.08
C LEU A 224 -1.84 18.71 -42.64
N ASN A 225 -2.78 18.56 -43.59
CA ASN A 225 -4.17 18.26 -43.26
C ASN A 225 -4.31 16.87 -42.60
N GLU A 226 -3.52 15.89 -43.02
CA GLU A 226 -3.48 14.55 -42.41
C GLU A 226 -2.90 14.60 -40.99
N PHE A 227 -1.83 15.37 -40.77
CA PHE A 227 -1.28 15.62 -39.44
C PHE A 227 -2.28 16.34 -38.53
N ASP A 228 -2.93 17.40 -39.00
CA ASP A 228 -3.97 18.13 -38.26
C ASP A 228 -5.15 17.23 -37.90
N LYS A 229 -5.56 16.35 -38.83
CA LYS A 229 -6.62 15.38 -38.59
C LYS A 229 -6.18 14.36 -37.54
N HIS A 230 -4.97 13.84 -37.64
CA HIS A 230 -4.43 12.88 -36.68
C HIS A 230 -4.30 13.50 -35.28
N GLN A 231 -3.85 14.75 -35.19
CA GLN A 231 -3.77 15.48 -33.93
C GLN A 231 -5.15 15.71 -33.30
N LYS A 232 -6.18 16.03 -34.11
CA LYS A 232 -7.57 16.15 -33.63
C LYS A 232 -8.13 14.82 -33.15
N GLU A 233 -7.89 13.74 -33.88
CA GLU A 233 -8.30 12.39 -33.49
C GLU A 233 -7.63 11.97 -32.17
N LEU A 234 -6.33 12.20 -32.03
CA LEU A 234 -5.58 11.95 -30.80
C LEU A 234 -6.11 12.77 -29.61
N MET A 235 -6.48 14.04 -29.84
CA MET A 235 -7.08 14.88 -28.80
C MET A 235 -8.46 14.37 -28.36
N LEU A 236 -9.29 13.92 -29.31
CA LEU A 236 -10.60 13.33 -29.00
C LEU A 236 -10.43 12.02 -28.22
N GLU A 237 -9.52 11.16 -28.65
CA GLU A 237 -9.20 9.90 -27.97
C GLU A 237 -8.67 10.16 -26.56
N ASN A 238 -7.76 11.11 -26.38
CA ASN A 238 -7.25 11.48 -25.06
C ASN A 238 -8.38 11.99 -24.14
N ALA A 239 -9.33 12.76 -24.68
CA ALA A 239 -10.50 13.21 -23.96
C ALA A 239 -11.43 12.04 -23.57
N GLU A 240 -11.62 11.04 -24.43
CA GLU A 240 -12.38 9.84 -24.13
C GLU A 240 -11.69 8.97 -23.09
N LEU A 241 -10.37 8.76 -23.19
CA LEU A 241 -9.57 8.04 -22.20
C LEU A 241 -9.67 8.70 -20.82
N ARG A 242 -9.62 10.05 -20.76
CA ARG A 242 -9.84 10.79 -19.51
C ARG A 242 -11.25 10.56 -18.95
N LYS A 243 -12.29 10.53 -19.79
CA LYS A 243 -13.66 10.22 -19.35
C LYS A 243 -13.77 8.80 -18.78
N VAL A 244 -13.18 7.81 -19.44
CA VAL A 244 -13.18 6.41 -18.98
C VAL A 244 -12.42 6.28 -17.66
N LEU A 245 -11.24 6.88 -17.55
CA LEU A 245 -10.44 6.87 -16.32
C LEU A 245 -11.22 7.51 -15.16
N GLN A 246 -11.91 8.62 -15.42
CA GLN A 246 -12.72 9.31 -14.41
C GLN A 246 -13.99 8.52 -14.05
N GLN A 247 -14.57 7.78 -14.99
CA GLN A 247 -15.65 6.83 -14.73
C GLN A 247 -15.18 5.68 -13.84
N MET A 248 -14.06 5.04 -14.18
CA MET A 248 -13.46 3.97 -13.36
C MET A 248 -13.12 4.46 -11.96
N LYS A 249 -12.59 5.68 -11.82
CA LYS A 249 -12.37 6.31 -10.51
C LYS A 249 -13.66 6.46 -9.72
N ARG A 250 -14.75 6.94 -10.34
CA ARG A 250 -16.06 7.08 -9.68
C ARG A 250 -16.62 5.73 -9.23
N GLU A 251 -16.50 4.70 -10.06
CA GLU A 251 -16.96 3.35 -9.74
C GLU A 251 -16.13 2.72 -8.62
N MET A 252 -14.80 2.83 -8.66
CA MET A 252 -13.92 2.38 -7.57
C MET A 252 -14.26 3.09 -6.25
N VAL A 253 -14.44 4.41 -6.27
CA VAL A 253 -14.86 5.16 -5.08
C VAL A 253 -16.25 4.71 -4.60
N GLY A 254 -17.18 4.44 -5.51
CA GLY A 254 -18.52 3.94 -5.17
C GLY A 254 -18.51 2.56 -4.50
N ILE A 255 -17.57 1.69 -4.90
CA ILE A 255 -17.39 0.34 -4.31
C ILE A 255 -16.64 0.42 -2.97
N LEU A 256 -15.65 1.31 -2.88
CA LEU A 256 -14.81 1.47 -1.68
C LEU A 256 -15.43 2.38 -0.61
N SER A 257 -16.50 3.11 -0.94
CA SER A 257 -17.21 3.94 0.02
C SER A 257 -17.97 3.05 1.01
N PRO A 258 -17.68 3.11 2.32
CA PRO A 258 -18.42 2.34 3.31
C PRO A 258 -19.88 2.78 3.28
N LYS A 259 -20.78 1.86 2.90
CA LYS A 259 -22.22 2.10 2.92
C LYS A 259 -22.65 2.22 4.38
N LYS A 260 -22.59 3.43 4.96
CA LYS A 260 -23.26 3.76 6.21
C LYS A 260 -24.73 3.37 6.05
N HIS A 261 -25.12 2.26 6.66
CA HIS A 261 -26.52 1.91 6.84
C HIS A 261 -27.11 2.95 7.78
N SER A 262 -27.73 3.98 7.21
CA SER A 262 -28.74 4.76 7.92
C SER A 262 -29.93 3.84 8.13
N GLN A 263 -29.99 3.23 9.31
CA GLN A 263 -31.24 2.69 9.84
C GLN A 263 -32.26 3.84 9.88
N LYS A 264 -33.34 3.70 9.10
CA LYS A 264 -34.62 4.33 9.42
C LYS A 264 -35.50 3.21 9.96
N GLU A 265 -35.71 3.27 11.26
CA GLU A 265 -36.77 2.55 11.97
C GLU A 265 -38.14 2.99 11.43
N GLU A 266 -39.01 2.03 11.14
CA GLU A 266 -40.45 2.19 11.32
C GLU A 266 -41.10 0.82 11.59
N LYS A 267 -41.95 0.80 12.62
CA LYS A 267 -42.53 -0.35 13.33
C LYS A 267 -43.65 -1.04 12.54
N CYS A 268 -43.81 -2.37 12.71
CA CYS A 268 -45.08 -3.00 13.14
C CYS A 268 -44.92 -4.54 13.38
N THR A 269 -45.20 -4.97 14.62
CA THR A 269 -45.99 -6.14 15.11
C THR A 269 -46.33 -7.26 14.10
N GLU A 270 -46.36 -8.57 14.40
CA GLU A 270 -46.50 -9.37 15.63
C GLU A 270 -46.44 -10.89 15.24
N PHE A 271 -46.18 -11.79 16.20
CA PHE A 271 -46.46 -13.25 16.24
C PHE A 271 -45.78 -14.25 15.26
N THR A 272 -44.89 -15.12 15.78
CA THR A 272 -45.16 -16.54 16.17
C THR A 272 -43.85 -17.35 16.23
N ASP A 273 -43.81 -18.27 17.19
CA ASP A 273 -42.76 -19.25 17.52
C ASP A 273 -42.30 -20.19 16.39
N GLN A 274 -41.14 -20.82 16.67
CA GLN A 274 -40.52 -22.01 16.09
C GLN A 274 -39.61 -21.90 14.84
N GLN A 275 -38.30 -21.98 15.14
CA GLN A 275 -37.38 -23.00 14.64
C GLN A 275 -36.97 -22.97 13.15
N ALA A 276 -35.90 -22.24 12.83
CA ALA A 276 -34.96 -22.57 11.75
C ALA A 276 -33.70 -21.67 11.84
N ALA A 277 -32.66 -22.13 12.53
CA ALA A 277 -31.32 -21.57 12.36
C ALA A 277 -30.63 -22.36 11.23
N SER A 278 -30.90 -22.01 9.97
CA SER A 278 -30.10 -22.50 8.83
C SER A 278 -30.25 -21.78 7.48
N ASP A 279 -31.06 -20.71 7.33
CA ASP A 279 -31.36 -20.15 5.98
C ASP A 279 -30.92 -18.69 5.74
N GLU A 280 -30.29 -18.00 6.69
CA GLU A 280 -29.83 -16.61 6.48
C GLU A 280 -28.44 -16.48 5.84
N GLU A 281 -27.58 -17.52 5.90
CA GLU A 281 -26.28 -17.49 5.23
C GLU A 281 -26.43 -17.70 3.71
N GLU A 282 -27.33 -18.58 3.26
CA GLU A 282 -27.46 -18.94 1.84
C GLU A 282 -28.03 -17.78 0.98
N SER A 283 -28.95 -16.98 1.50
CA SER A 283 -29.55 -15.85 0.76
C SER A 283 -28.57 -14.67 0.57
N SER A 284 -27.75 -14.40 1.58
CA SER A 284 -26.73 -13.33 1.53
C SER A 284 -25.50 -13.76 0.72
N GLU A 285 -25.14 -15.04 0.79
CA GLU A 285 -24.06 -15.65 0.01
C GLU A 285 -24.42 -15.73 -1.48
N MET A 286 -25.66 -16.08 -1.84
CA MET A 286 -26.16 -16.06 -3.23
C MET A 286 -26.18 -14.64 -3.85
N SER A 287 -26.41 -13.61 -3.04
CA SER A 287 -26.32 -12.19 -3.45
C SER A 287 -24.87 -11.76 -3.70
N CYS A 288 -23.94 -12.18 -2.83
CA CYS A 288 -22.51 -11.96 -3.01
C CYS A 288 -21.95 -12.74 -4.20
N GLU A 289 -22.41 -13.96 -4.44
CA GLU A 289 -22.00 -14.76 -5.59
C GLU A 289 -22.51 -14.17 -6.90
N HIS A 290 -23.77 -13.71 -6.96
CA HIS A 290 -24.28 -12.98 -8.12
C HIS A 290 -23.52 -11.66 -8.36
N ALA A 291 -23.13 -10.94 -7.32
CA ALA A 291 -22.31 -9.74 -7.45
C ALA A 291 -20.88 -10.07 -7.95
N ARG A 292 -20.29 -11.15 -7.45
CA ARG A 292 -18.97 -11.65 -7.85
C ARG A 292 -18.98 -12.12 -9.31
N GLU A 293 -20.03 -12.81 -9.73
CA GLU A 293 -20.19 -13.29 -11.10
C GLU A 293 -20.43 -12.13 -12.07
N LYS A 294 -21.26 -11.14 -11.70
CA LYS A 294 -21.42 -9.90 -12.50
C LYS A 294 -20.10 -9.14 -12.65
N LEU A 295 -19.31 -9.03 -11.57
CA LEU A 295 -17.99 -8.41 -11.61
C LEU A 295 -17.04 -9.18 -12.54
N THR A 296 -17.01 -10.51 -12.41
CA THR A 296 -16.15 -11.38 -13.22
C THR A 296 -16.51 -11.30 -14.70
N ASN A 297 -17.82 -11.27 -15.02
CA ASN A 297 -18.30 -11.15 -16.39
C ASN A 297 -18.00 -9.76 -16.98
N SER A 298 -18.11 -8.69 -16.17
CA SER A 298 -17.72 -7.33 -16.57
C SER A 298 -16.22 -7.26 -16.91
N ILE A 299 -15.35 -7.79 -16.03
CA ILE A 299 -13.90 -7.84 -16.26
C ILE A 299 -13.57 -8.63 -17.53
N ARG A 300 -14.19 -9.80 -17.72
CA ARG A 300 -14.00 -10.60 -18.94
C ARG A 300 -14.45 -9.86 -20.20
N GLN A 301 -15.50 -9.05 -20.13
CA GLN A 301 -15.99 -8.30 -21.28
C GLN A 301 -15.06 -7.12 -21.61
N GLN A 302 -14.54 -6.42 -20.59
CA GLN A 302 -13.55 -5.35 -20.77
C GLN A 302 -12.23 -5.90 -21.31
N TRP A 303 -11.78 -7.07 -20.82
CA TRP A 303 -10.58 -7.74 -21.31
C TRP A 303 -10.70 -8.11 -22.79
N ARG A 304 -11.87 -8.61 -23.23
CA ARG A 304 -12.13 -8.89 -24.65
C ARG A 304 -12.07 -7.64 -25.53
N LYS A 305 -12.63 -6.51 -25.05
CA LYS A 305 -12.56 -5.23 -25.76
C LYS A 305 -11.12 -4.72 -25.88
N LEU A 306 -10.35 -4.81 -24.80
CA LEU A 306 -8.94 -4.43 -24.77
C LEU A 306 -8.11 -5.30 -25.70
N LYS A 307 -8.29 -6.63 -25.64
CA LYS A 307 -7.61 -7.58 -26.52
C LYS A 307 -7.87 -7.27 -28.00
N HIS A 308 -9.13 -7.05 -28.37
CA HIS A 308 -9.49 -6.69 -29.74
C HIS A 308 -8.88 -5.34 -30.17
N HIS A 309 -8.81 -4.37 -29.26
CA HIS A 309 -8.18 -3.09 -29.53
C HIS A 309 -6.66 -3.21 -29.73
N VAL A 310 -5.98 -4.02 -28.92
CA VAL A 310 -4.55 -4.32 -29.06
C VAL A 310 -4.27 -5.06 -30.37
N GLU A 311 -5.08 -6.06 -30.72
CA GLU A 311 -4.98 -6.76 -32.01
C GLU A 311 -5.18 -5.78 -33.19
N ASN A 312 -6.08 -4.81 -33.07
CA ASN A 312 -6.27 -3.77 -34.09
C ASN A 312 -5.10 -2.78 -34.17
N LEU A 313 -4.43 -2.47 -33.05
CA LEU A 313 -3.22 -1.65 -33.04
C LEU A 313 -2.05 -2.39 -33.70
N ASP A 314 -1.90 -3.67 -33.41
CA ASP A 314 -0.87 -4.52 -34.01
C ASP A 314 -1.05 -4.61 -35.53
N ASN A 315 -2.28 -4.87 -35.98
CA ASN A 315 -2.65 -4.90 -37.40
C ASN A 315 -2.44 -3.56 -38.11
N LYS A 316 -2.64 -2.42 -37.43
CA LYS A 316 -2.39 -1.08 -37.99
C LYS A 316 -0.90 -0.74 -38.04
N SER A 317 -0.11 -1.14 -37.03
CA SER A 317 1.33 -0.94 -36.99
C SER A 317 2.05 -1.70 -38.12
N MET A 318 1.57 -2.90 -38.45
CA MET A 318 2.13 -3.73 -39.52
C MET A 318 1.87 -3.15 -40.93
N VAL A 319 0.83 -2.31 -41.08
CA VAL A 319 0.50 -1.60 -42.33
C VAL A 319 1.32 -0.31 -42.49
N GLN A 320 1.71 0.35 -41.40
CA GLN A 320 2.59 1.53 -41.43
C GLN A 320 4.09 1.16 -41.61
N LEU A 321 4.55 0.07 -41.00
CA LEU A 321 5.96 -0.36 -41.12
C LEU A 321 6.32 -0.94 -42.50
N GLY A 322 5.33 -1.17 -43.36
CA GLY A 322 5.53 -1.61 -44.74
C GLY A 322 5.97 -0.50 -45.72
N ARG A 323 5.97 0.78 -45.31
CA ARG A 323 6.16 1.92 -46.24
C ARG A 323 7.33 2.87 -45.92
N GLU A 324 7.97 2.74 -44.77
CA GLU A 324 9.09 3.61 -44.33
C GLU A 324 10.36 2.81 -44.00
N VAL A 325 10.78 1.92 -44.91
CA VAL A 325 12.16 1.38 -44.89
C VAL A 325 12.91 1.95 -46.08
N GLY A 326 13.21 3.24 -45.97
CA GLY A 326 14.06 3.98 -46.89
C GLY A 326 14.58 5.20 -46.16
N GLU A 327 15.89 5.18 -45.86
CA GLU A 327 16.68 6.34 -45.42
C GLU A 327 16.48 6.82 -43.96
N GLU A 328 17.02 6.07 -43.01
CA GLU A 328 17.71 6.71 -41.88
C GLU A 328 19.05 6.00 -41.66
N MET A 329 19.97 6.27 -42.58
CA MET A 329 21.34 5.78 -42.53
C MET A 329 22.15 6.70 -41.63
N ILE A 330 22.20 6.39 -40.33
CA ILE A 330 23.14 7.00 -39.40
C ILE A 330 24.55 6.77 -39.95
N SER A 331 25.30 7.85 -40.16
CA SER A 331 26.61 7.83 -40.81
C SER A 331 27.56 6.88 -40.08
N LYS A 332 28.28 6.06 -40.86
CA LYS A 332 29.24 5.05 -40.37
C LYS A 332 30.32 5.66 -39.45
N ASP A 333 30.65 6.94 -39.64
CA ASP A 333 31.60 7.67 -38.79
C ASP A 333 31.05 7.93 -37.38
N VAL A 334 29.75 8.25 -37.25
CA VAL A 334 29.13 8.50 -35.93
C VAL A 334 29.11 7.21 -35.10
N HIS A 335 28.87 6.06 -35.73
CA HIS A 335 28.97 4.77 -35.07
C HIS A 335 30.38 4.41 -34.64
N GLN A 336 31.39 4.80 -35.43
CA GLN A 336 32.79 4.55 -35.12
C GLN A 336 33.25 5.42 -33.92
N ASP A 337 32.92 6.70 -33.94
CA ASP A 337 33.21 7.63 -32.84
C ASP A 337 32.56 7.19 -31.52
N GLU A 338 31.30 6.73 -31.59
CA GLU A 338 30.59 6.24 -30.41
C GLU A 338 31.18 4.92 -29.87
N MET A 339 31.64 4.03 -30.76
CA MET A 339 32.36 2.83 -30.33
C MET A 339 33.71 3.15 -29.68
N GLU A 340 34.43 4.17 -30.15
CA GLU A 340 35.68 4.61 -29.54
C GLU A 340 35.44 5.27 -28.18
N ARG A 341 34.39 6.08 -28.05
CA ARG A 341 33.95 6.67 -26.77
C ARG A 341 33.64 5.58 -25.74
N LEU A 342 32.81 4.61 -26.10
CA LEU A 342 32.43 3.51 -25.19
C LEU A 342 33.63 2.64 -24.80
N LYS A 343 34.61 2.44 -25.69
CA LYS A 343 35.85 1.73 -25.34
C LYS A 343 36.67 2.50 -24.30
N MET A 344 36.75 3.82 -24.43
CA MET A 344 37.43 4.66 -23.44
C MET A 344 36.73 4.65 -22.08
N GLU A 345 35.40 4.72 -22.06
CA GLU A 345 34.61 4.63 -20.83
C GLU A 345 34.76 3.26 -20.16
N ILE A 346 34.73 2.17 -20.94
CA ILE A 346 34.98 0.82 -20.41
C ILE A 346 36.39 0.71 -19.83
N GLN A 347 37.39 1.33 -20.46
CA GLN A 347 38.76 1.32 -19.93
C GLN A 347 38.85 2.10 -18.62
N GLN A 348 38.23 3.28 -18.54
CA GLN A 348 38.16 4.07 -17.31
C GLN A 348 37.46 3.30 -16.17
N CYS A 349 36.35 2.62 -16.47
CA CYS A 349 35.68 1.75 -15.50
C CYS A 349 36.57 0.62 -15.01
N LYS A 350 37.37 -0.01 -15.90
CA LYS A 350 38.31 -1.06 -15.51
C LYS A 350 39.42 -0.53 -14.60
N ASP A 351 39.99 0.62 -14.92
CA ASP A 351 41.05 1.24 -14.12
C ASP A 351 40.53 1.66 -12.74
N PHE A 352 39.28 2.16 -12.69
CA PHE A 352 38.60 2.47 -11.43
C PHE A 352 38.37 1.23 -10.58
N ILE A 353 37.88 0.14 -11.17
CA ILE A 353 37.69 -1.14 -10.47
C ILE A 353 39.04 -1.68 -9.95
N GLN A 354 40.11 -1.60 -10.73
CA GLN A 354 41.45 -2.00 -10.27
C GLN A 354 41.93 -1.16 -9.09
N THR A 355 41.69 0.15 -9.13
CA THR A 355 42.05 1.08 -8.04
C THR A 355 41.24 0.76 -6.77
N GLN A 356 39.93 0.52 -6.91
CA GLN A 356 39.07 0.10 -5.79
C GLN A 356 39.51 -1.24 -5.20
N GLN A 357 39.90 -2.20 -6.03
CA GLN A 357 40.43 -3.49 -5.57
C GLN A 357 41.75 -3.33 -4.83
N GLN A 358 42.66 -2.48 -5.32
CA GLN A 358 43.91 -2.18 -4.63
C GLN A 358 43.67 -1.51 -3.27
N LEU A 359 42.75 -0.54 -3.20
CA LEU A 359 42.41 0.13 -1.94
C LEU A 359 41.77 -0.83 -0.93
N LEU A 360 40.87 -1.69 -1.39
CA LEU A 360 40.24 -2.73 -0.55
C LEU A 360 41.29 -3.73 -0.02
N GLN A 361 42.22 -4.13 -0.88
CA GLN A 361 43.31 -5.03 -0.50
C GLN A 361 44.30 -4.36 0.46
N GLN A 362 44.52 -3.04 0.33
CA GLN A 362 45.30 -2.25 1.29
C GLN A 362 44.59 -2.14 2.64
N GLN A 363 43.27 -1.96 2.66
CA GLN A 363 42.49 -1.94 3.91
C GLN A 363 42.47 -3.30 4.63
N LEU A 364 42.44 -4.42 3.88
CA LEU A 364 42.49 -5.77 4.46
C LEU A 364 43.89 -6.15 4.99
N ASN A 365 44.96 -5.57 4.42
CA ASN A 365 46.33 -5.89 4.80
C ASN A 365 46.94 -4.93 5.83
N THR A 366 46.27 -3.84 6.17
CA THR A 366 46.73 -2.91 7.21
C THR A 366 46.13 -3.37 8.55
N PRO A 367 46.93 -3.76 9.55
CA PRO A 367 46.41 -4.01 10.89
C PRO A 367 45.96 -2.66 11.46
N CYS A 368 44.68 -2.34 11.28
CA CYS A 368 44.08 -1.15 11.85
C CYS A 368 43.75 -1.47 13.31
N ASP A 369 44.33 -0.71 14.25
CA ASP A 369 43.97 -0.81 15.66
C ASP A 369 42.46 -0.62 15.81
N GLU A 370 41.82 -1.55 16.50
CA GLU A 370 40.36 -1.67 16.66
C GLU A 370 39.72 -0.37 17.19
N GLU A 371 40.50 0.41 17.95
CA GLU A 371 40.14 1.72 18.49
C GLU A 371 40.04 2.81 17.41
N THR A 372 40.93 2.79 16.41
CA THR A 372 40.90 3.76 15.30
C THR A 372 39.75 3.45 14.34
N ALA A 373 39.46 2.16 14.12
CA ALA A 373 38.31 1.71 13.34
C ALA A 373 36.99 2.08 14.01
N ALA A 374 36.89 1.96 15.35
CA ALA A 374 35.72 2.37 16.11
C ALA A 374 35.47 3.88 16.02
N VAL A 375 36.51 4.71 16.17
CA VAL A 375 36.39 6.18 16.09
C VAL A 375 35.94 6.64 14.70
N LEU A 376 36.51 6.07 13.63
CA LEU A 376 36.08 6.40 12.26
C LEU A 376 34.63 6.00 12.00
N ASN A 377 34.21 4.82 12.47
CA ASN A 377 32.84 4.35 12.32
C ASN A 377 31.86 5.24 13.11
N ASP A 378 32.22 5.64 14.34
CA ASP A 378 31.45 6.58 15.14
C ASP A 378 31.34 7.97 14.47
N CYS A 379 32.41 8.45 13.82
CA CYS A 379 32.37 9.70 13.06
C CYS A 379 31.42 9.60 11.84
N TYR A 380 31.47 8.51 11.08
CA TYR A 380 30.55 8.28 9.95
C TYR A 380 29.10 8.17 10.41
N MET A 381 28.83 7.47 11.51
CA MET A 381 27.49 7.36 12.07
C MET A 381 26.96 8.70 12.60
N LEU A 382 27.84 9.57 13.09
CA LEU A 382 27.47 10.90 13.56
C LEU A 382 27.15 11.85 12.39
N GLU A 383 27.95 11.84 11.33
CA GLU A 383 27.69 12.60 10.10
C GLU A 383 26.37 12.15 9.44
N GLU A 384 26.14 10.85 9.34
CA GLU A 384 24.89 10.27 8.81
C GLU A 384 23.68 10.71 9.66
N LYS A 385 23.81 10.67 10.98
CA LYS A 385 22.77 11.12 11.92
C LYS A 385 22.47 12.61 11.78
N GLU A 386 23.50 13.44 11.56
CA GLU A 386 23.34 14.87 11.35
C GLU A 386 22.66 15.17 10.00
N ARG A 387 23.07 14.47 8.92
CA ARG A 387 22.40 14.56 7.61
C ARG A 387 20.92 14.17 7.68
N LEU A 388 20.59 13.06 8.34
CA LEU A 388 19.19 12.65 8.53
C LEU A 388 18.38 13.69 9.31
N LYS A 389 19.00 14.37 10.28
CA LYS A 389 18.35 15.43 11.06
C LYS A 389 18.05 16.65 10.19
N GLU A 390 18.95 17.01 9.28
CA GLU A 390 18.72 18.07 8.30
C GLU A 390 17.61 17.69 7.31
N GLU A 391 17.66 16.49 6.73
CA GLU A 391 16.60 15.98 5.85
C GLU A 391 15.25 16.00 6.58
N TRP A 392 15.19 15.53 7.83
CA TRP A 392 13.97 15.55 8.63
C TRP A 392 13.42 16.97 8.84
N LYS A 393 14.31 17.94 9.08
CA LYS A 393 13.93 19.36 9.18
C LYS A 393 13.32 19.87 7.86
N THR A 394 13.89 19.50 6.72
CA THR A 394 13.33 19.89 5.40
C THR A 394 11.97 19.25 5.16
N PHE A 395 11.76 17.98 5.52
CA PHE A 395 10.46 17.33 5.43
C PHE A 395 9.41 17.98 6.32
N GLU A 396 9.78 18.37 7.54
CA GLU A 396 8.88 19.05 8.47
C GLU A 396 8.49 20.44 7.95
N GLU A 397 9.39 21.15 7.29
CA GLU A 397 9.11 22.43 6.63
C GLU A 397 8.18 22.25 5.41
N GLN A 398 8.43 21.24 4.56
CA GLN A 398 7.52 20.90 3.47
C GLN A 398 6.11 20.53 3.97
N ARG A 399 6.03 19.75 5.05
CA ARG A 399 4.75 19.39 5.69
C ARG A 399 3.98 20.63 6.14
N LYS A 400 4.67 21.61 6.75
CA LYS A 400 4.06 22.89 7.14
C LYS A 400 3.59 23.69 5.92
N ASN A 401 4.37 23.72 4.84
CA ASN A 401 3.99 24.41 3.60
C ASN A 401 2.73 23.80 2.99
N PHE A 402 2.66 22.47 2.86
CA PHE A 402 1.45 21.81 2.37
C PHE A 402 0.23 22.05 3.26
N GLU A 403 0.43 22.11 4.58
CA GLU A 403 -0.64 22.44 5.52
C GLU A 403 -1.17 23.88 5.31
N MET A 404 -0.26 24.84 5.07
CA MET A 404 -0.62 26.23 4.75
C MET A 404 -1.33 26.34 3.39
N GLU A 405 -0.79 25.71 2.35
CA GLU A 405 -1.43 25.66 1.03
C GLU A 405 -2.82 25.05 1.11
N ARG A 406 -2.98 23.94 1.83
CA ARG A 406 -4.27 23.31 2.03
C ARG A 406 -5.27 24.25 2.69
N ARG A 407 -4.86 25.04 3.69
CA ARG A 407 -5.71 26.08 4.30
C ARG A 407 -6.07 27.17 3.30
N SER A 408 -5.08 27.66 2.54
CA SER A 408 -5.29 28.68 1.52
C SER A 408 -6.26 28.21 0.42
N PHE A 409 -6.14 26.98 -0.06
CA PHE A 409 -7.07 26.39 -1.04
C PHE A 409 -8.46 26.23 -0.47
N THR A 410 -8.57 25.81 0.80
CA THR A 410 -9.87 25.69 1.48
C THR A 410 -10.56 27.04 1.61
N GLU A 411 -9.82 28.08 2.02
CA GLU A 411 -10.33 29.44 2.13
C GLU A 411 -10.74 30.02 0.77
N ALA A 412 -9.91 29.82 -0.26
CA ALA A 412 -10.25 30.24 -1.62
C ALA A 412 -11.53 29.55 -2.14
N ALA A 413 -11.70 28.25 -1.85
CA ALA A 413 -12.92 27.53 -2.22
C ALA A 413 -14.17 28.04 -1.48
N ILE A 414 -14.05 28.37 -0.19
CA ILE A 414 -15.13 28.99 0.60
C ILE A 414 -15.50 30.36 0.01
N ARG A 415 -14.49 31.19 -0.27
CA ARG A 415 -14.68 32.51 -0.87
C ARG A 415 -15.37 32.42 -2.23
N LEU A 416 -14.92 31.52 -3.10
CA LEU A 416 -15.54 31.28 -4.40
C LEU A 416 -16.99 30.78 -4.25
N GLY A 417 -17.27 29.99 -3.21
CA GLY A 417 -18.62 29.57 -2.84
C GLY A 417 -19.52 30.75 -2.47
N HIS A 418 -19.02 31.70 -1.68
CA HIS A 418 -19.75 32.94 -1.35
C HIS A 418 -19.97 33.82 -2.58
N GLU A 419 -18.95 34.03 -3.41
CA GLU A 419 -19.05 34.83 -4.65
C GLU A 419 -20.07 34.22 -5.62
N ARG A 420 -20.07 32.89 -5.77
CA ARG A 420 -21.08 32.19 -6.58
C ARG A 420 -22.49 32.35 -6.02
N LYS A 421 -22.66 32.24 -4.70
CA LYS A 421 -23.96 32.44 -4.04
C LYS A 421 -24.47 33.87 -4.27
N MET A 422 -23.63 34.88 -4.07
CA MET A 422 -23.96 36.28 -4.34
C MET A 422 -24.37 36.49 -5.81
N PHE A 423 -23.63 35.89 -6.75
CA PHE A 423 -23.96 35.97 -8.18
C PHE A 423 -25.31 35.29 -8.51
N GLU A 424 -25.61 34.16 -7.89
CA GLU A 424 -26.89 33.47 -8.06
C GLU A 424 -28.06 34.27 -7.46
N GLU A 425 -27.85 34.95 -6.33
CA GLU A 425 -28.81 35.88 -5.71
C GLU A 425 -29.03 37.12 -6.59
N ASP A 426 -27.97 37.74 -7.11
CA ASP A 426 -28.06 38.87 -8.06
C ASP A 426 -28.78 38.47 -9.34
N ARG A 427 -28.51 37.28 -9.86
CA ARG A 427 -29.25 36.74 -11.02
C ARG A 427 -30.73 36.54 -10.70
N ALA A 428 -31.05 36.04 -9.50
CA ALA A 428 -32.43 35.82 -9.08
C ALA A 428 -33.18 37.14 -8.87
N THR A 429 -32.54 38.16 -8.27
CA THR A 429 -33.12 39.50 -8.13
C THR A 429 -33.30 40.18 -9.47
N TRP A 430 -32.33 40.04 -10.40
CA TRP A 430 -32.45 40.54 -11.77
C TRP A 430 -33.61 39.88 -12.51
N LEU A 431 -33.75 38.55 -12.46
CA LEU A 431 -34.89 37.83 -13.05
C LEU A 431 -36.22 38.24 -12.43
N LYS A 432 -36.27 38.42 -11.10
CA LYS A 432 -37.44 38.94 -10.40
C LYS A 432 -37.81 40.34 -10.89
N HIS A 433 -36.83 41.22 -11.08
CA HIS A 433 -37.05 42.57 -11.58
C HIS A 433 -37.54 42.57 -13.04
N GLN A 434 -36.94 41.73 -13.90
CA GLN A 434 -37.40 41.52 -15.27
C GLN A 434 -38.85 41.02 -15.31
N PHE A 435 -39.19 40.02 -14.50
CA PHE A 435 -40.54 39.49 -14.43
C PHE A 435 -41.54 40.56 -13.98
N LEU A 436 -41.27 41.25 -12.86
CA LEU A 436 -42.16 42.29 -12.32
C LEU A 436 -42.33 43.47 -13.29
N ASN A 437 -41.28 43.89 -13.98
CA ASN A 437 -41.37 44.95 -14.98
C ASN A 437 -42.19 44.52 -16.19
N MET A 438 -42.01 43.28 -16.67
CA MET A 438 -42.85 42.73 -17.74
C MET A 438 -44.32 42.66 -17.33
N THR A 439 -44.61 42.16 -16.12
CA THR A 439 -45.99 42.07 -15.62
C THR A 439 -46.62 43.46 -15.48
N PHE A 440 -45.86 44.47 -15.03
CA PHE A 440 -46.35 45.85 -14.91
C PHE A 440 -46.60 46.49 -16.27
N THR A 441 -45.72 46.29 -17.26
CA THR A 441 -45.93 46.78 -18.62
C THR A 441 -47.14 46.12 -19.30
N GLU A 442 -47.38 44.84 -19.04
CA GLU A 442 -48.52 44.10 -19.56
C GLU A 442 -49.83 44.55 -18.90
N HIS A 443 -49.83 44.74 -17.58
CA HIS A 443 -50.98 45.31 -16.86
C HIS A 443 -51.30 46.75 -17.28
N MET A 444 -50.29 47.57 -17.55
CA MET A 444 -50.48 48.93 -18.08
C MET A 444 -51.02 48.91 -19.52
N ALA A 445 -50.53 48.00 -20.37
CA ALA A 445 -51.05 47.84 -21.73
C ALA A 445 -52.54 47.41 -21.74
N ILE A 446 -52.92 46.45 -20.88
CA ILE A 446 -54.31 46.00 -20.74
C ILE A 446 -55.21 47.11 -20.17
N LYS A 447 -54.73 47.87 -19.18
CA LYS A 447 -55.49 49.01 -18.62
C LYS A 447 -55.70 50.12 -19.66
N THR A 448 -54.72 50.34 -20.55
CA THR A 448 -54.84 51.29 -21.66
C THR A 448 -55.82 50.79 -22.73
N GLN A 449 -55.83 49.48 -23.04
CA GLN A 449 -56.81 48.86 -23.94
C GLN A 449 -58.25 48.87 -23.38
N ASN A 450 -58.43 48.67 -22.07
CA ASN A 450 -59.75 48.75 -21.44
C ASN A 450 -60.27 50.20 -21.37
N ALA A 451 -59.41 51.18 -21.08
CA ALA A 451 -59.79 52.60 -21.14
C ALA A 451 -60.19 53.06 -22.56
N LEU A 452 -59.53 52.53 -23.59
CA LEU A 452 -59.92 52.75 -24.99
C LEU A 452 -61.25 52.07 -25.34
N SER A 453 -61.54 50.90 -24.77
CA SER A 453 -62.79 50.16 -25.01
C SER A 453 -64.01 50.81 -24.33
N ASP A 454 -63.85 51.34 -23.12
CA ASP A 454 -64.92 52.10 -22.43
C ASP A 454 -65.24 53.41 -23.16
N SER A 455 -64.23 54.10 -23.73
CA SER A 455 -64.44 55.31 -24.54
C SER A 455 -65.22 55.05 -25.85
N VAL A 456 -65.17 53.81 -26.36
CA VAL A 456 -65.89 53.42 -27.59
C VAL A 456 -67.32 52.95 -27.29
N GLN A 457 -67.63 52.54 -26.05
CA GLN A 457 -69.01 52.26 -25.64
C GLN A 457 -69.79 53.53 -25.26
N GLU A 458 -69.13 54.59 -24.78
CA GLU A 458 -69.77 55.89 -24.49
C GLU A 458 -70.13 56.71 -25.75
N GLN A 459 -69.65 56.34 -26.94
CA GLN A 459 -70.02 56.99 -28.22
C GLN A 459 -71.14 56.29 -29.00
N LYS A 460 -71.85 55.34 -28.38
CA LYS A 460 -73.00 54.63 -29.00
C LYS A 460 -74.34 54.83 -28.28
N HIS A 461 -74.52 55.95 -27.58
CA HIS A 461 -75.82 56.42 -27.11
C HIS A 461 -76.13 57.86 -27.54
#